data_AF-A0A2S6R052-F1
#
_entry.id   AF-A0A2S6R052-F1
#
_cell.length_a   1.000
_cell.length_b   1.000
_cell.length_c   1.000
_cell.angle_alpha   90.00
_cell.angle_beta   90.00
_cell.angle_gamma   90.00
#
_symmetry.space_group_name_H-M   'P 1'
#
loop_
_entity.id
_entity.type
_entity.pdbx_description
1 polymer ?
#
loop_
_entity_poly.entity_id
_entity_poly.type
_entity_poly.pdbx_seq_one_letter_code
_entity_poly.pdbx_strand_id
1 'polypeptide(L)'
;MLKTIEHNAGIAGIDERQLEESHTFPRGVIAEIQRMADEGIYAIRGFGAKRQLPTFDDLLFLGASASRYPLEGYRERCETS
;
A
#
# COMPACT_ATOMS: atom_id res chain seq x y z
N MET A 1 46.32 -35.34 -4.35
CA MET A 1 47.31 -34.49 -3.65
C MET A 1 47.50 -33.23 -4.49
N LEU A 2 47.29 -31.97 -4.08
CA LEU A 2 46.68 -31.27 -2.91
C LEU A 2 46.35 -29.84 -3.43
N LYS A 3 45.29 -29.09 -3.06
CA LYS A 3 44.16 -29.30 -2.12
C LYS A 3 42.82 -28.81 -2.75
N THR A 4 41.72 -29.39 -2.29
CA THR A 4 40.42 -28.74 -2.01
C THR A 4 40.56 -27.33 -1.40
N ILE A 5 39.89 -26.30 -1.95
CA ILE A 5 39.28 -25.21 -1.17
C ILE A 5 37.99 -24.73 -1.86
N GLU A 6 36.87 -25.05 -1.22
CA GLU A 6 35.55 -24.42 -1.35
C GLU A 6 35.65 -22.89 -1.44
N HIS A 7 35.18 -22.29 -2.54
CA HIS A 7 34.82 -20.86 -2.55
C HIS A 7 33.39 -20.70 -3.03
N ASN A 8 32.48 -21.04 -2.11
CA ASN A 8 31.11 -20.54 -2.07
C ASN A 8 31.14 -19.01 -1.89
N ALA A 9 31.45 -18.29 -2.98
CA ALA A 9 31.71 -16.86 -2.98
C ALA A 9 30.58 -16.11 -3.68
N GLY A 10 29.62 -15.64 -2.89
CA GLY A 10 28.62 -14.67 -3.36
C GLY A 10 27.20 -15.21 -3.51
N ILE A 11 26.63 -15.74 -2.42
CA ILE A 11 25.20 -15.54 -2.15
C ILE A 11 25.00 -14.04 -1.84
N ALA A 12 25.12 -13.21 -2.87
CA ALA A 12 25.19 -11.75 -2.78
C ALA A 12 24.19 -11.14 -3.76
N GLY A 13 22.89 -11.28 -3.45
CA GLY A 13 21.82 -10.78 -4.31
C GLY A 13 20.47 -11.47 -4.13
N ILE A 14 20.41 -12.67 -3.55
CA ILE A 14 19.17 -13.10 -2.89
C ILE A 14 19.07 -12.35 -1.57
N ASP A 15 18.26 -11.30 -1.59
CA ASP A 15 17.71 -10.71 -0.38
C ASP A 15 16.96 -11.83 0.37
N GLU A 16 17.48 -12.25 1.53
CA GLU A 16 16.97 -13.39 2.32
C GLU A 16 15.50 -13.22 2.74
N ARG A 17 14.95 -12.02 2.51
CA ARG A 17 13.55 -11.73 2.31
C ARG A 17 12.93 -12.47 1.10
N GLN A 18 13.04 -13.79 1.07
CA GLN A 18 11.92 -14.65 0.66
C GLN A 18 10.79 -14.47 1.68
N LEU A 19 10.23 -13.25 1.74
CA LEU A 19 9.15 -12.90 2.64
C LEU A 19 7.92 -13.71 2.24
N GLU A 20 7.41 -14.46 3.21
CA GLU A 20 6.03 -14.95 3.19
C GLU A 20 5.10 -13.83 2.71
N GLU A 21 4.25 -14.15 1.74
CA GLU A 21 3.43 -13.13 1.10
C GLU A 21 2.44 -12.55 2.11
N SER A 22 2.45 -11.23 2.26
CA SER A 22 1.55 -10.57 3.20
C SER A 22 0.10 -10.87 2.85
N HIS A 23 -0.56 -11.63 3.72
CA HIS A 23 -1.96 -12.04 3.59
C HIS A 23 -2.89 -10.88 3.23
N THR A 24 -2.67 -9.71 3.84
CA THR A 24 -3.47 -8.49 3.61
C THR A 24 -2.98 -7.67 2.41
N PHE A 25 -1.68 -7.70 2.11
CA PHE A 25 -1.04 -6.85 1.09
C PHE A 25 -0.16 -7.68 0.13
N PRO A 26 -0.75 -8.26 -0.93
CA PRO A 26 0.00 -8.94 -1.99
C PRO A 26 1.05 -8.02 -2.63
N ARG A 27 2.11 -8.59 -3.22
CA ARG A 27 3.24 -7.80 -3.77
C ARG A 27 2.82 -6.69 -4.74
N GLY A 28 1.79 -6.93 -5.56
CA GLY A 28 1.25 -5.91 -6.48
C GLY A 28 0.55 -4.73 -5.79
N VAL A 29 -0.04 -4.93 -4.61
CA VAL A 29 -0.62 -3.85 -3.80
C VAL A 29 0.49 -3.02 -3.15
N ILE A 30 1.55 -3.66 -2.65
CA ILE A 30 2.72 -2.97 -2.08
C ILE A 30 3.40 -2.10 -3.13
N ALA A 31 3.59 -2.61 -4.35
CA ALA A 31 4.17 -1.84 -5.46
C ALA A 31 3.31 -0.61 -5.83
N GLU A 32 1.99 -0.73 -5.83
CA GLU A 32 1.08 0.40 -6.08
C GLU A 32 1.10 1.41 -4.92
N ILE A 33 1.21 0.97 -3.66
CA ILE A 33 1.39 1.88 -2.50
C ILE A 33 2.69 2.68 -2.64
N GLN A 34 3.80 2.03 -3.01
CA GLN A 34 5.09 2.69 -3.22
C GLN A 34 5.01 3.71 -4.37
N ARG A 35 4.45 3.31 -5.52
CA ARG A 35 4.23 4.20 -6.66
C ARG A 35 3.39 5.44 -6.31
N MET A 36 2.29 5.26 -5.58
CA MET A 36 1.44 6.38 -5.14
C MET A 36 2.14 7.28 -4.11
N ALA A 37 3.04 6.75 -3.28
CA ALA A 37 3.82 7.52 -2.33
C ALA A 37 4.90 8.37 -3.02
N ASP A 38 5.56 7.83 -4.05
CA ASP A 38 6.60 8.53 -4.81
C ASP A 38 6.01 9.63 -5.73
N GLU A 39 4.88 9.35 -6.40
CA GLU A 39 4.23 10.31 -7.30
C GLU A 39 3.33 11.33 -6.55
N GLY A 40 2.81 10.96 -5.37
CA GLY A 40 1.75 11.71 -4.69
C GLY A 40 0.37 11.63 -5.37
N ILE A 41 0.20 10.75 -6.37
CA ILE A 41 -0.99 10.65 -7.21
C ILE A 41 -1.65 9.28 -7.05
N TYR A 42 -2.92 9.28 -6.64
CA TYR A 42 -3.76 8.08 -6.52
C TYR A 42 -4.66 7.89 -7.76
N ALA A 43 -4.94 6.63 -8.10
CA ALA A 43 -5.83 6.31 -9.21
C ALA A 43 -7.31 6.54 -8.84
N ILE A 44 -8.00 7.43 -9.57
CA ILE A 44 -9.47 7.55 -9.50
C ILE A 44 -10.07 6.35 -10.23
N ARG A 45 -10.80 5.49 -9.50
CA ARG A 45 -11.42 4.27 -10.04
C ARG A 45 -12.93 4.44 -10.15
N GLY A 46 -13.51 4.01 -11.27
CA GLY A 46 -14.95 3.83 -11.41
C GLY A 46 -15.43 2.54 -10.71
N PHE A 47 -16.73 2.45 -10.45
CA PHE A 47 -17.42 1.44 -9.63
C PHE A 47 -17.15 1.53 -8.12
N GLY A 48 -18.15 1.10 -7.32
CA GLY A 48 -18.02 1.01 -5.86
C GLY A 48 -16.98 -0.05 -5.44
N ALA A 49 -16.47 0.08 -4.21
CA ALA A 49 -15.43 -0.79 -3.66
C ALA A 49 -15.90 -2.26 -3.52
N LYS A 50 -15.72 -3.04 -4.59
CA LYS A 50 -15.90 -4.51 -4.61
C LYS A 50 -14.75 -5.19 -3.85
N ARG A 51 -14.72 -5.02 -2.53
CA ARG A 51 -13.82 -5.72 -1.61
C ARG A 51 -14.48 -6.95 -1.00
N GLN A 52 -13.67 -7.85 -0.44
CA GLN A 52 -14.17 -8.91 0.44
C GLN A 52 -14.76 -8.30 1.73
N LEU A 53 -15.33 -9.15 2.61
CA LEU A 53 -15.82 -8.72 3.92
C LEU A 53 -14.68 -7.98 4.67
N PRO A 54 -14.90 -6.74 5.15
CA PRO A 54 -13.83 -5.95 5.71
C PRO A 54 -13.29 -6.54 7.02
N THR A 55 -11.98 -6.40 7.26
CA THR A 55 -11.32 -6.79 8.51
C THR A 55 -11.30 -5.63 9.50
N PHE A 56 -10.71 -5.84 10.69
CA PHE A 56 -10.52 -4.77 11.66
C PHE A 56 -9.45 -3.74 11.25
N ASP A 57 -8.64 -4.04 10.24
CA ASP A 57 -7.60 -3.17 9.70
C ASP A 57 -8.15 -2.20 8.62
N ASP A 58 -9.39 -2.40 8.16
CA ASP A 58 -10.04 -1.59 7.14
C ASP A 58 -10.55 -0.24 7.69
N LEU A 59 -9.89 0.85 7.31
CA LEU A 59 -10.38 2.20 7.61
C LEU A 59 -11.61 2.56 6.74
N LEU A 60 -12.72 2.92 7.39
CA LEU A 60 -13.92 3.46 6.73
C LEU A 60 -14.02 4.96 6.95
N PHE A 61 -13.94 5.74 5.87
CA PHE A 61 -14.23 7.17 5.89
C PHE A 61 -15.74 7.40 5.74
N LEU A 62 -16.36 7.97 6.78
CA LEU A 62 -17.77 8.36 6.75
C LEU A 62 -17.90 9.81 6.27
N GLY A 63 -18.61 10.00 5.16
CA GLY A 63 -18.97 11.33 4.68
C GLY A 63 -19.97 12.03 5.60
N ALA A 64 -19.89 13.36 5.66
CA ALA A 64 -20.94 14.17 6.28
C ALA A 64 -22.28 13.97 5.54
N SER A 65 -23.39 14.03 6.27
CA SER A 65 -24.74 13.71 5.76
C SER A 65 -25.77 14.75 6.24
N ALA A 66 -27.01 14.34 6.51
CA ALA A 66 -28.13 15.27 6.75
C ALA A 66 -27.89 16.28 7.90
N SER A 67 -27.05 15.96 8.88
CA SER A 67 -26.76 16.84 10.03
C SER A 67 -25.68 17.89 9.80
N ARG A 68 -24.85 17.77 8.76
CA ARG A 68 -23.77 18.73 8.48
C ARG A 68 -23.39 18.72 7.00
N TYR A 69 -23.37 19.88 6.37
CA TYR A 69 -22.98 20.00 4.97
C TYR A 69 -21.48 19.69 4.78
N PRO A 70 -21.08 18.88 3.78
CA PRO A 70 -19.68 18.65 3.46
C PRO A 70 -19.06 19.90 2.81
N LEU A 71 -17.84 20.25 3.21
CA LEU A 71 -17.12 21.36 2.57
C LEU A 71 -16.65 20.98 1.16
N GLU A 72 -16.69 21.94 0.25
CA GLU A 72 -16.15 21.79 -1.10
C GLU A 72 -14.65 22.09 -1.08
N GLY A 73 -13.82 21.04 -1.00
CA GLY A 73 -12.38 21.16 -0.75
C GLY A 73 -11.53 21.87 -1.81
N TYR A 74 -12.08 22.25 -2.97
CA TYR A 74 -11.40 23.09 -3.97
C TYR A 74 -11.82 24.56 -3.91
N ARG A 75 -13.05 24.85 -3.43
CA ARG A 75 -13.62 26.21 -3.38
C ARG A 75 -13.64 26.82 -1.99
N GLU A 76 -13.75 26.00 -0.95
CA GLU A 76 -13.91 26.41 0.44
C GLU A 76 -12.63 26.09 1.22
N ARG A 77 -12.11 27.07 1.97
CA ARG A 77 -10.93 26.85 2.79
C ARG A 77 -11.35 26.12 4.07
N CYS A 78 -10.76 24.96 4.33
CA CYS A 78 -10.98 24.28 5.61
C CYS A 78 -10.25 25.02 6.73
N GLU A 79 -10.99 25.44 7.77
CA GLU A 79 -10.43 26.23 8.90
C GLU A 79 -10.04 25.36 10.11
N THR A 80 -10.13 24.04 10.01
CA THR A 80 -9.70 23.10 11.06
C THR A 80 -8.28 22.60 10.80
N SER A 81 -7.45 22.63 11.85
CA SER A 81 -6.09 22.07 11.90
C SER A 81 -6.07 20.60 12.31
#